data_AF-X7F3T1-F1
#
_entry.id   AF-X7F3T1-F1
#
_cell.length_a   1.000
_cell.length_b   1.000
_cell.length_c   1.000
_cell.angle_alpha   90.00
_cell.angle_beta   90.00
_cell.angle_gamma   90.00
#
_symmetry.space_group_name_H-M   'P 1'
#
loop_
_entity.id
_entity.type
_entity.pdbx_description
1 polymer ?
#
loop_
_entity_poly.entity_id
_entity_poly.type
_entity_poly.pdbx_seq_one_letter_code
_entity_poly.pdbx_strand_id
1 'polypeptide(L)'
;MLANHPTPEDILQQLLAATPAFTRDAPRDQRGIYALIDHLGRIRYIGSTSSRSQTLYERIHQRHRTGSEDSSHYYSRMYNTGRMWRQRNHPATKADGDIAKKLRNEFIAEHCRAVWVALPDEVNIAALEHAALRIAPTEMIAWNYRGTEAYEEPVDLVDQTITRLGLNASERAALDRQRQRFTGRTGMPASHASSTAYETGLPPFPDGAVRFFALDVETANRDRGSICQVGVAAVSEDYNIETWMTYVDPKTDDWSCSFVHGITGKDVAGSPTFPQVIEFLRGHLGQHTVYQHSGFDRSAVNAACASYGMVPPSWDWQDSVQIARRAWPELKGNGGHGLASLKKHLKLDFQHHDAGEDARAAAEVVLRAETTHAAAAELPSRDEHTDGAPLRGERFHTEGDGPRLIGETCITQGNITHKHIYLRAFIDAFPPDALGGSNKASVAQRKVTVDWGGPMPVITDLDGSKKFFRDRGWVRPFFEMNNVSPGVVVAVEEVAPYHYQVRCRARNEVF
;
A
#
# COMPACT_ATOMS: atom_id res chain seq x y z
N MET A 1 -40.64 -13.58 22.89
CA MET A 1 -40.71 -12.73 21.70
C MET A 1 -39.33 -12.71 21.08
N LEU A 2 -39.15 -13.29 19.88
CA LEU A 2 -37.88 -13.18 19.16
C LEU A 2 -37.68 -11.68 18.88
N ALA A 3 -36.63 -11.08 19.43
CA ALA A 3 -36.27 -9.71 19.10
C ALA A 3 -36.04 -9.66 17.58
N ASN A 4 -36.84 -8.88 16.87
CA ASN A 4 -36.71 -8.75 15.42
C ASN A 4 -35.38 -8.03 15.17
N HIS A 5 -34.34 -8.79 14.80
CA HIS A 5 -33.03 -8.21 14.53
C HIS A 5 -33.14 -7.33 13.26
N PRO A 6 -32.56 -6.12 13.27
CA PRO A 6 -32.66 -5.22 12.14
C PRO A 6 -31.99 -5.82 10.90
N THR A 7 -32.70 -5.77 9.77
CA THR A 7 -32.21 -6.24 8.48
C THR A 7 -31.31 -5.18 7.82
N PRO A 8 -30.46 -5.56 6.85
CA PRO A 8 -29.69 -4.59 6.06
C PRO A 8 -30.56 -3.50 5.41
N GLU A 9 -31.74 -3.88 4.92
CA GLU A 9 -32.73 -2.99 4.31
C GLU A 9 -33.27 -1.98 5.34
N ASP A 10 -33.60 -2.45 6.56
CA ASP A 10 -34.05 -1.58 7.65
C ASP A 10 -32.98 -0.54 8.00
N ILE A 11 -31.70 -0.94 8.02
CA ILE A 11 -30.59 -0.03 8.30
C ILE A 11 -30.48 1.05 7.23
N LEU A 12 -30.49 0.67 5.95
CA LEU A 12 -30.38 1.64 4.87
C LEU A 12 -31.57 2.61 4.85
N GLN A 13 -32.78 2.09 5.04
CA GLN A 13 -33.97 2.92 5.10
C GLN A 13 -33.90 3.91 6.27
N GLN A 14 -33.42 3.48 7.44
CA GLN A 14 -33.24 4.36 8.59
C GLN A 14 -32.14 5.39 8.37
N LEU A 15 -31.02 5.04 7.75
CA LEU A 15 -29.96 6.01 7.41
C LEU A 15 -30.47 7.07 6.42
N LEU A 16 -31.28 6.67 5.44
CA LEU A 16 -31.87 7.59 4.45
C LEU A 16 -32.94 8.50 5.06
N ALA A 17 -33.73 7.98 6.00
CA ALA A 17 -34.80 8.73 6.66
C ALA A 17 -34.30 9.59 7.85
N ALA A 18 -33.12 9.30 8.38
CA ALA A 18 -32.56 10.01 9.52
C ALA A 18 -32.26 11.48 9.20
N THR A 19 -32.54 12.36 10.15
CA THR A 19 -32.21 13.79 10.03
C THR A 19 -30.70 13.98 10.16
N PRO A 20 -30.02 14.61 9.17
CA PRO A 20 -28.60 14.90 9.25
C PRO A 20 -28.25 15.77 10.46
N ALA A 21 -27.30 15.30 11.28
CA ALA A 21 -26.85 15.98 12.49
C ALA A 21 -25.36 16.34 12.44
N PHE A 22 -24.91 17.24 13.31
CA PHE A 22 -23.49 17.56 13.38
C PHE A 22 -22.71 16.37 13.93
N THR A 23 -21.47 16.20 13.46
CA THR A 23 -20.60 15.10 13.94
C THR A 23 -20.38 15.13 15.45
N ARG A 24 -20.41 16.31 16.09
CA ARG A 24 -20.24 16.48 17.54
C ARG A 24 -21.43 15.96 18.37
N ASP A 25 -22.57 15.78 17.73
CA ASP A 25 -23.82 15.33 18.38
C ASP A 25 -23.96 13.80 18.32
N ALA A 26 -23.00 13.11 17.69
CA ALA A 26 -22.98 11.66 17.66
C ALA A 26 -22.96 11.07 19.09
N PRO A 27 -23.73 9.98 19.36
CA PRO A 27 -23.81 9.38 20.69
C PRO A 27 -22.45 8.93 21.25
N ARG A 28 -22.20 9.23 22.52
CA ARG A 28 -20.93 8.92 23.22
C ARG A 28 -20.91 7.55 23.89
N ASP A 29 -22.06 6.92 24.00
CA ASP A 29 -22.34 5.71 24.76
C ASP A 29 -23.03 4.63 23.91
N GLN A 30 -23.29 4.90 22.63
CA GLN A 30 -23.98 3.97 21.73
C GLN A 30 -23.08 3.48 20.61
N ARG A 31 -23.41 2.28 20.16
CA ARG A 31 -22.85 1.58 19.00
C ARG A 31 -23.88 1.53 17.88
N GLY A 32 -23.44 1.35 16.66
CA GLY A 32 -24.33 1.31 15.52
C GLY A 32 -23.65 1.29 14.16
N ILE A 33 -24.48 1.57 13.15
CA ILE A 33 -24.05 1.86 11.78
C ILE A 33 -24.32 3.34 11.53
N TYR A 34 -23.44 4.00 10.79
CA TYR A 34 -23.52 5.43 10.49
C TYR A 34 -23.22 5.70 9.03
N ALA A 35 -23.66 6.86 8.56
CA ALA A 35 -23.28 7.38 7.26
C ALA A 35 -22.73 8.82 7.36
N LEU A 36 -21.74 9.12 6.54
CA LEU A 36 -21.14 10.46 6.42
C LEU A 36 -21.76 11.20 5.24
N ILE A 37 -22.08 12.47 5.45
CA ILE A 37 -22.74 13.36 4.52
C ILE A 37 -21.80 14.51 4.17
N ASP A 38 -21.48 14.64 2.89
CA ASP A 38 -20.59 15.68 2.39
C ASP A 38 -21.19 17.09 2.45
N HIS A 39 -20.42 18.09 2.01
CA HIS A 39 -20.82 19.50 1.97
C HIS A 39 -21.96 19.77 0.97
N LEU A 40 -22.30 18.82 0.10
CA LEU A 40 -23.42 18.89 -0.85
C LEU A 40 -24.69 18.23 -0.28
N GLY A 41 -24.66 17.78 0.98
CA GLY A 41 -25.80 17.12 1.63
C GLY A 41 -26.03 15.69 1.17
N ARG A 42 -25.04 15.03 0.56
CA ARG A 42 -25.19 13.68 0.02
C ARG A 42 -24.43 12.66 0.88
N ILE A 43 -25.05 11.52 1.15
CA ILE A 43 -24.38 10.39 1.81
C ILE A 43 -23.27 9.87 0.89
N ARG A 44 -22.09 9.59 1.45
CA ARG A 44 -20.90 9.14 0.70
C ARG A 44 -20.16 7.96 1.31
N TYR A 45 -20.36 7.73 2.59
CA TYR A 45 -19.71 6.64 3.30
C TYR A 45 -20.70 5.99 4.25
N ILE A 46 -20.68 4.67 4.36
CA ILE A 46 -21.35 3.91 5.41
C ILE A 46 -20.29 3.18 6.24
N GLY A 47 -20.35 3.28 7.55
CA GLY A 47 -19.43 2.57 8.44
C GLY A 47 -20.10 2.07 9.71
N SER A 48 -19.36 1.36 10.53
CA SER A 48 -19.87 0.81 11.78
C SER A 48 -18.96 0.99 12.99
N THR A 49 -19.52 0.78 14.18
CA THR A 49 -18.78 0.53 15.43
C THR A 49 -18.71 -0.98 15.71
N SER A 50 -18.05 -1.73 14.82
CA SER A 50 -17.90 -3.18 14.93
C SER A 50 -17.15 -3.63 16.20
N SER A 51 -16.22 -2.82 16.70
CA SER A 51 -15.61 -3.02 18.03
C SER A 51 -16.58 -2.67 19.16
N ARG A 52 -16.62 -3.51 20.20
CA ARG A 52 -17.36 -3.21 21.45
C ARG A 52 -16.79 -2.03 22.23
N SER A 53 -15.53 -1.67 21.99
CA SER A 53 -14.86 -0.56 22.66
C SER A 53 -14.99 0.77 21.92
N GLN A 54 -15.75 0.84 20.83
CA GLN A 54 -15.88 2.05 20.00
C GLN A 54 -17.30 2.55 20.00
N THR A 55 -17.47 3.87 20.08
CA THR A 55 -18.79 4.51 20.04
C THR A 55 -18.98 5.30 18.75
N LEU A 56 -20.23 5.66 18.45
CA LEU A 56 -20.57 6.47 17.27
C LEU A 56 -19.80 7.80 17.29
N TYR A 57 -19.70 8.46 18.45
CA TYR A 57 -18.90 9.66 18.62
C TYR A 57 -17.42 9.46 18.28
N GLU A 58 -16.79 8.40 18.80
CA GLU A 58 -15.37 8.14 18.53
C GLU A 58 -15.12 7.92 17.03
N ARG A 59 -16.00 7.17 16.36
CA ARG A 59 -15.86 6.90 14.93
C ARG A 59 -16.14 8.12 14.06
N ILE A 60 -17.27 8.78 14.27
CA ILE A 60 -17.74 9.88 13.42
C ILE A 60 -16.94 11.16 13.72
N HIS A 61 -16.87 11.55 14.99
CA HIS A 61 -16.27 12.82 15.39
C HIS A 61 -14.76 12.74 15.54
N GLN A 62 -14.26 11.81 16.35
CA GLN A 62 -12.84 11.80 16.72
C GLN A 62 -11.96 11.25 15.59
N ARG A 63 -12.45 10.22 14.88
CA ARG A 63 -11.72 9.60 13.77
C ARG A 63 -11.97 10.29 12.45
N HIS A 64 -13.19 10.23 11.90
CA HIS A 64 -13.40 10.75 10.55
C HIS A 64 -13.13 12.26 10.43
N ARG A 65 -13.58 13.08 11.41
CA ARG A 65 -13.37 14.54 11.38
C ARG A 65 -12.01 14.99 11.93
N THR A 66 -11.64 14.60 13.15
CA THR A 66 -10.41 15.14 13.80
C THR A 66 -9.18 14.26 13.67
N GLY A 67 -9.35 13.06 13.10
CA GLY A 67 -8.30 12.08 12.92
C GLY A 67 -7.25 12.51 11.92
N SER A 68 -6.29 11.62 11.72
CA SER A 68 -5.20 11.82 10.75
C SER A 68 -5.73 11.76 9.32
N GLU A 69 -5.02 12.34 8.35
CA GLU A 69 -5.41 12.39 6.94
C GLU A 69 -5.22 11.04 6.20
N ASP A 70 -5.19 9.94 6.95
CA ASP A 70 -5.00 8.58 6.47
C ASP A 70 -6.22 8.02 5.73
N SER A 71 -6.02 6.85 5.11
CA SER A 71 -7.01 6.14 4.29
C SER A 71 -8.34 5.82 5.00
N SER A 72 -8.40 5.85 6.33
CA SER A 72 -9.55 5.42 7.13
C SER A 72 -10.35 6.55 7.76
N HIS A 73 -9.89 7.80 7.66
CA HIS A 73 -10.55 8.99 8.19
C HIS A 73 -11.14 9.86 7.09
N TYR A 74 -12.25 9.40 6.50
CA TYR A 74 -12.77 9.97 5.26
C TYR A 74 -13.00 11.48 5.23
N TYR A 75 -13.53 12.14 6.27
CA TYR A 75 -13.61 13.62 6.20
C TYR A 75 -12.23 14.27 6.17
N SER A 76 -11.33 13.88 7.07
CA SER A 76 -9.95 14.37 7.07
C SER A 76 -9.24 14.13 5.75
N ARG A 77 -9.49 12.99 5.09
CA ARG A 77 -8.89 12.62 3.80
C ARG A 77 -9.50 13.40 2.64
N MET A 78 -10.83 13.39 2.50
CA MET A 78 -11.54 13.94 1.34
C MET A 78 -11.45 15.45 1.22
N TYR A 79 -11.24 16.15 2.35
CA TYR A 79 -11.05 17.60 2.38
C TYR A 79 -9.59 18.01 2.63
N ASN A 80 -8.63 17.11 2.48
CA ASN A 80 -7.21 17.45 2.54
C ASN A 80 -6.73 18.03 1.19
N THR A 81 -7.34 19.12 0.73
CA THR A 81 -7.09 19.73 -0.58
C THR A 81 -6.97 21.25 -0.50
N GLY A 82 -6.30 21.83 -1.49
CA GLY A 82 -6.10 23.28 -1.61
C GLY A 82 -5.55 23.91 -0.32
N ARG A 83 -6.22 24.96 0.17
CA ARG A 83 -5.89 25.67 1.42
C ARG A 83 -6.05 24.82 2.68
N MET A 84 -6.83 23.74 2.61
CA MET A 84 -7.03 22.79 3.72
C MET A 84 -6.03 21.63 3.70
N TRP A 85 -5.15 21.58 2.69
CA TRP A 85 -4.15 20.53 2.55
C TRP A 85 -3.11 20.61 3.66
N ARG A 86 -2.65 19.43 4.09
CA ARG A 86 -1.53 19.24 5.01
C ARG A 86 -0.80 17.96 4.67
N GLN A 87 0.54 18.03 4.62
CA GLN A 87 1.40 16.86 4.69
C GLN A 87 1.70 16.54 6.15
N ARG A 88 1.37 15.33 6.56
CA ARG A 88 1.59 14.87 7.93
C ARG A 88 3.09 14.66 8.16
N ASN A 89 3.56 15.00 9.37
CA ASN A 89 4.93 14.77 9.84
C ASN A 89 6.05 15.44 9.03
N HIS A 90 5.74 16.38 8.14
CA HIS A 90 6.75 17.17 7.44
C HIS A 90 7.13 18.41 8.27
N PRO A 91 8.34 18.49 8.85
CA PRO A 91 8.70 19.57 9.77
C PRO A 91 8.61 20.95 9.13
N ALA A 92 9.01 21.07 7.86
CA ALA A 92 9.05 22.36 7.15
C ALA A 92 7.66 22.94 6.85
N THR A 93 6.59 22.14 6.89
CA THR A 93 5.22 22.61 6.62
C THR A 93 4.35 22.53 7.88
N LYS A 94 4.93 22.25 9.05
CA LYS A 94 4.15 21.97 10.26
C LYS A 94 3.32 23.17 10.70
N ALA A 95 3.90 24.37 10.75
CA ALA A 95 3.19 25.57 11.21
C ALA A 95 2.02 25.91 10.29
N ASP A 96 2.26 26.00 8.99
CA ASP A 96 1.22 26.28 7.99
C ASP A 96 0.18 25.14 7.93
N GLY A 97 0.64 23.89 8.02
CA GLY A 97 -0.20 22.71 8.02
C GLY A 97 -1.12 22.63 9.24
N ASP A 98 -0.69 23.07 10.42
CA ASP A 98 -1.54 23.08 11.61
C ASP A 98 -2.69 24.11 11.46
N ILE A 99 -2.44 25.23 10.76
CA ILE A 99 -3.48 26.22 10.40
C ILE A 99 -4.45 25.61 9.38
N ALA A 100 -3.94 24.95 8.32
CA ALA A 100 -4.76 24.26 7.33
C ALA A 100 -5.62 23.15 7.93
N LYS A 101 -5.07 22.38 8.89
CA LYS A 101 -5.84 21.37 9.64
C LYS A 101 -6.95 22.01 10.47
N LYS A 102 -6.68 23.14 11.13
CA LYS A 102 -7.70 23.87 11.89
C LYS A 102 -8.82 24.33 10.97
N LEU A 103 -8.48 24.94 9.82
CA LEU A 103 -9.45 25.33 8.80
C LEU A 103 -10.30 24.15 8.33
N ARG A 104 -9.68 23.03 7.97
CA ARG A 104 -10.39 21.82 7.53
C ARG A 104 -11.37 21.29 8.58
N ASN A 105 -10.93 21.21 9.83
CA ASN A 105 -11.78 20.73 10.93
C ASN A 105 -13.01 21.61 11.17
N GLU A 106 -12.85 22.91 10.93
CA GLU A 106 -13.91 23.92 11.04
C GLU A 106 -14.85 23.84 9.82
N PHE A 107 -14.31 23.71 8.62
CA PHE A 107 -15.07 23.46 7.40
C PHE A 107 -15.97 22.22 7.55
N ILE A 108 -15.40 21.09 7.98
CA ILE A 108 -16.15 19.84 8.19
C ILE A 108 -17.25 20.02 9.26
N ALA A 109 -16.97 20.77 10.34
CA ALA A 109 -17.95 21.01 11.39
C ALA A 109 -19.14 21.85 10.92
N GLU A 110 -18.91 22.74 9.97
CA GLU A 110 -19.88 23.70 9.47
C GLU A 110 -20.72 23.09 8.34
N HIS A 111 -20.07 22.43 7.39
CA HIS A 111 -20.66 22.04 6.10
C HIS A 111 -21.00 20.56 5.98
N CYS A 112 -20.39 19.67 6.78
CA CYS A 112 -20.65 18.22 6.71
C CYS A 112 -21.57 17.74 7.84
N ARG A 113 -22.28 16.63 7.62
CA ARG A 113 -23.23 16.05 8.59
C ARG A 113 -23.05 14.55 8.72
N ALA A 114 -23.69 13.92 9.69
CA ALA A 114 -23.75 12.47 9.76
C ALA A 114 -25.15 12.03 10.16
N VAL A 115 -25.47 10.79 9.82
CA VAL A 115 -26.65 10.07 10.28
C VAL A 115 -26.19 8.75 10.89
N TRP A 116 -26.97 8.21 11.82
CA TRP A 116 -26.63 6.96 12.50
C TRP A 116 -27.87 6.20 12.93
N VAL A 117 -27.71 4.88 13.01
CA VAL A 117 -28.67 3.94 13.56
C VAL A 117 -28.02 3.29 14.76
N ALA A 118 -28.50 3.61 15.95
CA ALA A 118 -28.03 2.99 17.18
C ALA A 118 -28.53 1.55 17.25
N LEU A 119 -27.64 0.62 17.59
CA LEU A 119 -27.92 -0.81 17.62
C LEU A 119 -27.59 -1.39 18.99
N PRO A 120 -28.43 -2.29 19.52
CA PRO A 120 -28.15 -3.03 20.75
C PRO A 120 -26.85 -3.83 20.66
N ASP A 121 -26.20 -4.08 21.80
CA ASP A 121 -24.89 -4.75 21.88
C ASP A 121 -24.93 -6.23 21.47
N GLU A 122 -26.12 -6.83 21.48
CA GLU A 122 -26.39 -8.20 21.06
C GLU A 122 -26.42 -8.33 19.53
N VAL A 123 -26.63 -7.23 18.80
CA VAL A 123 -26.63 -7.24 17.33
C VAL A 123 -25.21 -7.45 16.82
N ASN A 124 -25.05 -8.38 15.87
CA ASN A 124 -23.80 -8.55 15.16
C ASN A 124 -23.60 -7.43 14.12
N ILE A 125 -23.24 -6.23 14.61
CA ILE A 125 -22.94 -5.05 13.79
C ILE A 125 -21.86 -5.37 12.74
N ALA A 126 -20.88 -6.18 13.15
CA ALA A 126 -19.79 -6.66 12.32
C ALA A 126 -20.19 -7.74 11.32
N ALA A 127 -21.46 -8.16 11.24
CA ALA A 127 -22.10 -8.93 10.16
C ALA A 127 -23.05 -8.05 9.30
N LEU A 128 -23.71 -7.08 9.95
CA LEU A 128 -24.74 -6.25 9.34
C LEU A 128 -24.18 -5.20 8.36
N GLU A 129 -23.00 -4.64 8.65
CA GLU A 129 -22.39 -3.57 7.84
C GLU A 129 -22.16 -3.97 6.38
N HIS A 130 -21.51 -5.10 6.11
CA HIS A 130 -21.16 -5.53 4.74
C HIS A 130 -22.37 -6.10 4.02
N ALA A 131 -23.40 -6.54 4.75
CA ALA A 131 -24.68 -6.83 4.15
C ALA A 131 -25.37 -5.54 3.67
N ALA A 132 -25.39 -4.48 4.50
CA ALA A 132 -25.93 -3.17 4.11
C ALA A 132 -25.14 -2.52 2.97
N LEU A 133 -23.80 -2.59 2.99
CA LEU A 133 -22.95 -2.08 1.90
C LEU A 133 -23.23 -2.77 0.55
N ARG A 134 -23.63 -4.04 0.53
CA ARG A 134 -23.88 -4.79 -0.71
C ARG A 134 -25.14 -4.30 -1.45
N ILE A 135 -26.11 -3.79 -0.71
CA ILE A 135 -27.39 -3.31 -1.24
C ILE A 135 -27.48 -1.78 -1.29
N ALA A 136 -26.48 -1.06 -0.77
CA ALA A 136 -26.44 0.39 -0.79
C ALA A 136 -26.20 0.92 -2.22
N PRO A 137 -26.89 1.99 -2.64
CA PRO A 137 -26.59 2.69 -3.89
C PRO A 137 -25.13 3.14 -3.94
N THR A 138 -24.50 3.04 -5.11
CA THR A 138 -23.05 3.25 -5.27
C THR A 138 -22.63 4.66 -4.84
N GLU A 139 -23.48 5.66 -5.07
CA GLU A 139 -23.27 7.05 -4.66
C GLU A 139 -23.22 7.24 -3.14
N MET A 140 -23.91 6.40 -2.36
CA MET A 140 -23.92 6.44 -0.90
C MET A 140 -22.66 5.85 -0.28
N ILE A 141 -21.93 5.05 -1.05
CA ILE A 141 -20.73 4.34 -0.61
C ILE A 141 -19.52 4.71 -1.48
N ALA A 142 -19.58 5.86 -2.16
CA ALA A 142 -18.52 6.36 -3.02
C ALA A 142 -17.18 6.50 -2.28
N TRP A 143 -17.17 6.70 -0.96
CA TRP A 143 -15.94 6.72 -0.16
C TRP A 143 -15.58 5.36 0.44
N ASN A 144 -16.46 4.37 0.41
CA ASN A 144 -16.14 3.00 0.89
C ASN A 144 -15.22 2.24 -0.07
N TYR A 145 -15.19 2.64 -1.35
CA TYR A 145 -14.31 2.08 -2.36
C TYR A 145 -12.97 2.82 -2.40
N ARG A 146 -11.90 2.10 -2.74
CA ARG A 146 -10.58 2.68 -2.93
C ARG A 146 -10.54 3.42 -4.28
N GLY A 147 -9.77 4.50 -4.35
CA GLY A 147 -9.57 5.27 -5.60
C GLY A 147 -10.34 6.58 -5.71
N THR A 148 -11.31 6.85 -4.83
CA THR A 148 -12.05 8.13 -4.89
C THR A 148 -11.13 9.31 -4.62
N GLU A 149 -11.01 10.18 -5.62
CA GLU A 149 -10.24 11.41 -5.54
C GLU A 149 -10.80 12.29 -4.41
N ALA A 150 -9.90 12.96 -3.71
CA ALA A 150 -10.30 14.00 -2.76
C ALA A 150 -10.98 15.14 -3.52
N TYR A 151 -11.91 15.85 -2.87
CA TYR A 151 -12.59 16.95 -3.55
C TYR A 151 -11.61 18.03 -3.99
N GLU A 152 -11.85 18.62 -5.16
CA GLU A 152 -11.38 19.97 -5.40
C GLU A 152 -11.81 20.88 -4.24
N GLU A 153 -10.97 21.87 -3.92
CA GLU A 153 -11.27 22.76 -2.82
C GLU A 153 -12.61 23.50 -3.07
N PRO A 154 -13.60 23.41 -2.16
CA PRO A 154 -14.85 24.18 -2.29
C PRO A 154 -14.60 25.65 -1.93
N VAL A 155 -13.98 26.40 -2.86
CA VAL A 155 -13.38 27.73 -2.64
C VAL A 155 -14.32 28.68 -1.88
N ASP A 156 -15.56 28.83 -2.32
CA ASP A 156 -16.53 29.74 -1.70
C ASP A 156 -16.86 29.38 -0.25
N LEU A 157 -17.04 28.08 0.04
CA LEU A 157 -17.33 27.59 1.38
C LEU A 157 -16.11 27.69 2.29
N VAL A 158 -14.91 27.49 1.72
CA VAL A 158 -13.64 27.71 2.43
C VAL A 158 -13.46 29.19 2.77
N ASP A 159 -13.77 30.10 1.85
CA ASP A 159 -13.70 31.55 2.09
C ASP A 159 -14.69 32.02 3.18
N GLN A 160 -15.89 31.45 3.20
CA GLN A 160 -16.85 31.68 4.28
C GLN A 160 -16.29 31.22 5.63
N THR A 161 -15.72 30.00 5.70
CA THR A 161 -15.11 29.49 6.94
C THR A 161 -13.90 30.33 7.37
N ILE A 162 -13.03 30.75 6.44
CA ILE A 162 -11.88 31.65 6.73
C ILE A 162 -12.37 32.99 7.30
N THR A 163 -13.42 33.56 6.71
CA THR A 163 -14.02 34.82 7.16
C THR A 163 -14.57 34.69 8.57
N ARG A 164 -15.33 33.63 8.84
CA ARG A 164 -15.89 33.33 10.17
C ARG A 164 -14.81 33.13 11.23
N LEU A 165 -13.71 32.46 10.88
CA LEU A 165 -12.59 32.23 11.79
C LEU A 165 -11.79 33.50 12.11
N GLY A 166 -12.00 34.59 11.36
CA GLY A 166 -11.32 35.86 11.60
C GLY A 166 -9.80 35.78 11.43
N LEU A 167 -9.32 34.90 10.53
CA LEU A 167 -7.88 34.66 10.36
C LEU A 167 -7.14 35.95 10.00
N ASN A 168 -5.97 36.18 10.58
CA ASN A 168 -5.17 37.36 10.26
C ASN A 168 -4.41 37.20 8.93
N ALA A 169 -3.74 38.26 8.47
CA ALA A 169 -3.02 38.25 7.19
C ALA A 169 -1.92 37.17 7.12
N SER A 170 -1.23 36.91 8.23
CA SER A 170 -0.18 35.88 8.31
C SER A 170 -0.76 34.47 8.20
N GLU A 171 -1.90 34.21 8.86
CA GLU A 171 -2.61 32.93 8.78
C GLU A 171 -3.17 32.69 7.37
N ARG A 172 -3.71 33.71 6.71
CA ARG A 172 -4.17 33.61 5.30
C ARG A 172 -3.02 33.31 4.36
N ALA A 173 -1.89 34.02 4.51
CA ALA A 173 -0.68 33.73 3.74
C ALA A 173 -0.15 32.31 3.98
N ALA A 174 -0.31 31.75 5.18
CA ALA A 174 0.04 30.36 5.47
C ALA A 174 -0.84 29.36 4.72
N LEU A 175 -2.14 29.63 4.65
CA LEU A 175 -3.08 28.83 3.86
C LEU A 175 -2.80 28.92 2.36
N ASP A 176 -2.44 30.09 1.85
CA ASP A 176 -2.06 30.27 0.45
C ASP A 176 -0.78 29.49 0.11
N ARG A 177 0.21 29.46 1.01
CA ARG A 177 1.39 28.59 0.85
C ARG A 177 1.00 27.11 0.85
N GLN A 178 0.02 26.69 1.65
CA GLN A 178 -0.48 25.32 1.61
C GLN A 178 -1.20 25.01 0.30
N ARG A 179 -2.00 25.94 -0.22
CA ARG A 179 -2.61 25.82 -1.54
C ARG A 179 -1.54 25.69 -2.62
N GLN A 180 -0.53 26.54 -2.62
CA GLN A 180 0.59 26.49 -3.57
C GLN A 180 1.31 25.15 -3.54
N ARG A 181 1.59 24.61 -2.34
CA ARG A 181 2.19 23.28 -2.18
C ARG A 181 1.27 22.16 -2.65
N PHE A 182 -0.05 22.30 -2.45
CA PHE A 182 -1.03 21.36 -2.98
C PHE A 182 -1.05 21.39 -4.51
N THR A 183 -1.16 22.57 -5.12
CA THR A 183 -1.12 22.74 -6.59
C THR A 183 0.19 22.29 -7.22
N GLY A 184 1.32 22.57 -6.56
CA GLY A 184 2.64 22.12 -6.99
C GLY A 184 2.83 20.61 -6.84
N ARG A 185 2.00 19.93 -6.05
CA ARG A 185 1.91 18.46 -5.98
C ARG A 185 0.99 17.88 -7.05
N THR A 186 -0.04 18.62 -7.47
CA THR A 186 -1.04 18.16 -8.45
C THR A 186 -0.76 18.63 -9.88
N GLY A 187 0.38 19.29 -10.15
CA GLY A 187 0.74 19.81 -11.49
C GLY A 187 -0.23 20.86 -12.06
N MET A 188 -1.11 21.44 -11.23
CA MET A 188 -2.13 22.40 -11.69
C MET A 188 -1.69 23.83 -11.35
N PRO A 189 -1.39 24.69 -12.34
CA PRO A 189 -1.18 26.11 -12.07
C PRO A 189 -2.50 26.74 -11.61
N ALA A 190 -2.41 27.66 -10.65
CA ALA A 190 -3.53 28.54 -10.36
C ALA A 190 -3.71 29.54 -11.52
N SER A 191 -4.71 29.35 -12.38
CA SER A 191 -5.35 30.48 -13.09
C SER A 191 -6.67 30.10 -13.74
N HIS A 192 -7.66 30.97 -13.58
CA HIS A 192 -8.72 31.14 -14.57
C HIS A 192 -8.10 31.40 -15.96
N ALA A 193 -8.74 30.82 -16.98
CA ALA A 193 -8.54 30.97 -18.43
C ALA A 193 -7.35 30.19 -19.05
N SER A 194 -7.64 29.09 -19.75
CA SER A 194 -7.89 29.12 -21.21
C SER A 194 -8.04 27.68 -21.71
N SER A 195 -9.13 27.43 -22.44
CA SER A 195 -9.48 26.14 -23.03
C SER A 195 -8.61 25.83 -24.26
N THR A 196 -7.44 25.23 -24.09
CA THR A 196 -6.69 24.63 -25.22
C THR A 196 -5.72 23.55 -24.72
N ALA A 197 -6.22 22.38 -24.31
CA ALA A 197 -5.43 21.13 -24.18
C ALA A 197 -6.31 19.89 -23.91
N TYR A 198 -7.32 19.62 -24.75
CA TYR A 198 -8.08 18.35 -24.70
C TYR A 198 -8.22 17.72 -26.09
N GLU A 199 -7.12 17.63 -26.85
CA GLU A 199 -7.13 16.88 -28.12
C GLU A 199 -6.68 15.42 -27.99
N THR A 200 -5.95 15.04 -26.92
CA THR A 200 -5.33 13.70 -26.81
C THR A 200 -5.84 12.82 -25.66
N GLY A 201 -6.62 13.36 -24.72
CA GLY A 201 -7.15 12.60 -23.58
C GLY A 201 -6.10 12.12 -22.56
N LEU A 202 -4.85 12.60 -22.66
CA LEU A 202 -3.75 12.28 -21.76
C LEU A 202 -3.46 13.45 -20.81
N PRO A 203 -3.08 13.19 -19.54
CA PRO A 203 -2.68 14.25 -18.62
C PRO A 203 -1.39 14.94 -19.12
N PRO A 204 -1.20 16.23 -18.81
CA PRO A 204 0.03 16.94 -19.17
C PRO A 204 1.25 16.23 -18.56
N PHE A 205 2.30 16.06 -19.36
CA PHE A 205 3.54 15.42 -18.90
C PHE A 205 4.45 16.45 -18.22
N PRO A 206 5.25 16.07 -17.21
CA PRO A 206 6.21 16.96 -16.59
C PRO A 206 7.14 17.61 -17.62
N ASP A 207 7.32 18.93 -17.50
CA ASP A 207 8.17 19.75 -18.37
C ASP A 207 9.44 20.18 -17.62
N GLY A 208 10.51 20.50 -18.35
CA GLY A 208 11.79 20.95 -17.80
C GLY A 208 12.93 19.95 -17.97
N ALA A 209 14.10 20.30 -17.40
CA ALA A 209 15.31 19.50 -17.53
C ALA A 209 15.24 18.22 -16.66
N VAL A 210 15.10 17.07 -17.33
CA VAL A 210 15.02 15.74 -16.69
C VAL A 210 16.36 15.03 -16.76
N ARG A 211 16.81 14.53 -15.61
CA ARG A 211 18.01 13.71 -15.43
C ARG A 211 17.75 12.25 -15.80
N PHE A 212 16.67 11.67 -15.26
CA PHE A 212 16.21 10.32 -15.59
C PHE A 212 14.72 10.14 -15.29
N PHE A 213 14.13 9.07 -15.83
CA PHE A 213 12.78 8.65 -15.47
C PHE A 213 12.79 7.33 -14.70
N ALA A 214 11.77 7.07 -13.90
CA ALA A 214 11.39 5.73 -13.48
C ALA A 214 9.98 5.42 -13.98
N LEU A 215 9.72 4.17 -14.37
CA LEU A 215 8.45 3.74 -14.95
C LEU A 215 8.02 2.42 -14.31
N ASP A 216 6.73 2.34 -14.01
CA ASP A 216 6.07 1.14 -13.47
C ASP A 216 4.71 0.94 -14.18
N VAL A 217 4.27 -0.32 -14.32
CA VAL A 217 2.99 -0.67 -14.96
C VAL A 217 2.19 -1.69 -14.16
N GLU A 218 0.87 -1.54 -14.19
CA GLU A 218 -0.07 -2.56 -13.71
C GLU A 218 -0.71 -3.32 -14.89
N THR A 219 -1.08 -4.58 -14.68
CA THR A 219 -1.67 -5.46 -15.71
C THR A 219 -3.03 -6.00 -15.28
N ALA A 220 -4.00 -6.04 -16.19
CA ALA A 220 -5.37 -6.46 -15.88
C ALA A 220 -5.48 -7.95 -15.52
N ASN A 221 -4.63 -8.79 -16.12
CA ASN A 221 -4.63 -10.25 -15.93
C ASN A 221 -3.22 -10.85 -16.12
N ARG A 222 -3.14 -12.17 -16.29
CA ARG A 222 -1.86 -12.90 -16.41
C ARG A 222 -1.14 -12.67 -17.74
N ASP A 223 -1.80 -12.08 -18.74
CA ASP A 223 -1.14 -11.60 -19.94
C ASP A 223 -0.34 -10.34 -19.62
N ARG A 224 0.97 -10.41 -19.80
CA ARG A 224 1.89 -9.29 -19.58
C ARG A 224 1.58 -8.10 -20.48
N GLY A 225 0.94 -8.32 -21.63
CA GLY A 225 0.53 -7.24 -22.53
C GLY A 225 -0.74 -6.51 -22.09
N SER A 226 -1.44 -6.97 -21.06
CA SER A 226 -2.73 -6.41 -20.59
C SER A 226 -2.58 -5.17 -19.71
N ILE A 227 -1.67 -4.25 -20.05
CA ILE A 227 -1.37 -3.05 -19.25
C ILE A 227 -2.62 -2.22 -19.04
N CYS A 228 -2.98 -1.94 -17.77
CA CYS A 228 -4.18 -1.19 -17.38
C CYS A 228 -3.87 0.13 -16.65
N GLN A 229 -2.62 0.36 -16.26
CA GLN A 229 -2.13 1.64 -15.74
C GLN A 229 -0.64 1.78 -16.05
N VAL A 230 -0.19 3.01 -16.32
CA VAL A 230 1.23 3.35 -16.47
C VAL A 230 1.53 4.53 -15.57
N GLY A 231 2.60 4.41 -14.79
CA GLY A 231 3.14 5.49 -13.97
C GLY A 231 4.57 5.83 -14.38
N VAL A 232 4.91 7.11 -14.35
CA VAL A 232 6.24 7.63 -14.64
C VAL A 232 6.63 8.66 -13.59
N ALA A 233 7.82 8.53 -13.03
CA ALA A 233 8.44 9.54 -12.18
C ALA A 233 9.57 10.22 -12.95
N ALA A 234 9.44 11.53 -13.20
CA ALA A 234 10.46 12.37 -13.79
C ALA A 234 11.35 12.95 -12.68
N VAL A 235 12.66 12.73 -12.78
CA VAL A 235 13.64 13.24 -11.81
C VAL A 235 14.45 14.34 -12.47
N SER A 236 14.38 15.54 -11.92
CA SER A 236 15.14 16.70 -12.39
C SER A 236 16.60 16.69 -11.89
N GLU A 237 17.43 17.55 -12.48
CA GLU A 237 18.84 17.72 -12.08
C GLU A 237 19.00 18.24 -10.64
N ASP A 238 18.00 18.95 -10.11
CA ASP A 238 17.95 19.41 -8.71
C ASP A 238 17.28 18.38 -7.77
N TYR A 239 17.15 17.13 -8.22
CA TYR A 239 16.66 15.98 -7.46
C TYR A 239 15.17 16.03 -7.07
N ASN A 240 14.38 16.92 -7.67
CA ASN A 240 12.93 16.90 -7.51
C ASN A 240 12.32 15.76 -8.31
N ILE A 241 11.23 15.18 -7.78
CA ILE A 241 10.50 14.09 -8.43
C ILE A 241 9.07 14.55 -8.70
N GLU A 242 8.71 14.60 -9.98
CA GLU A 242 7.35 14.80 -10.45
C GLU A 242 6.78 13.48 -10.99
N THR A 243 5.53 13.17 -10.67
CA THR A 243 4.91 11.89 -11.05
C THR A 243 3.78 12.14 -12.02
N TRP A 244 3.78 11.38 -13.10
CA TRP A 244 2.73 11.30 -14.10
C TRP A 244 2.11 9.90 -14.08
N MET A 245 0.80 9.80 -14.24
CA MET A 245 0.10 8.53 -14.29
C MET A 245 -1.10 8.61 -15.22
N THR A 246 -1.39 7.53 -15.92
CA THR A 246 -2.65 7.38 -16.65
C THR A 246 -3.16 5.94 -16.60
N TYR A 247 -4.48 5.79 -16.65
CA TYR A 247 -5.11 4.51 -16.94
C TYR A 247 -4.97 4.15 -18.41
N VAL A 248 -4.95 2.86 -18.70
CA VAL A 248 -4.85 2.32 -20.06
C VAL A 248 -6.00 1.36 -20.27
N ASP A 249 -6.70 1.46 -21.40
CA ASP A 249 -7.66 0.44 -21.80
C ASP A 249 -6.89 -0.78 -22.36
N PRO A 250 -6.86 -1.92 -21.64
CA PRO A 250 -6.11 -3.11 -22.04
C PRO A 250 -6.83 -3.93 -23.13
N LYS A 251 -8.04 -3.52 -23.57
CA LYS A 251 -8.89 -4.24 -24.53
C LYS A 251 -9.21 -5.68 -24.11
N THR A 252 -9.45 -5.89 -22.83
CA THR A 252 -9.83 -7.19 -22.26
C THR A 252 -10.90 -7.04 -21.18
N ASP A 253 -11.76 -8.05 -21.07
CA ASP A 253 -12.74 -8.21 -20.00
C ASP A 253 -12.22 -9.09 -18.85
N ASP A 254 -11.01 -9.66 -18.96
CA ASP A 254 -10.37 -10.42 -17.88
C ASP A 254 -9.58 -9.46 -16.95
N TRP A 255 -10.09 -9.36 -15.72
CA TRP A 255 -9.57 -8.53 -14.63
C TRP A 255 -9.06 -9.38 -13.45
N SER A 256 -8.50 -10.56 -13.74
CA SER A 256 -8.04 -11.50 -12.71
C SER A 256 -6.91 -10.99 -11.82
N CYS A 257 -6.22 -9.89 -12.17
CA CYS A 257 -5.20 -9.26 -11.34
C CYS A 257 -5.73 -8.11 -10.45
N SER A 258 -7.00 -7.72 -10.54
CA SER A 258 -7.57 -6.62 -9.72
C SER A 258 -7.39 -6.81 -8.21
N PHE A 259 -7.16 -8.03 -7.71
CA PHE A 259 -6.87 -8.25 -6.29
C PHE A 259 -5.51 -7.68 -5.84
N VAL A 260 -4.60 -7.38 -6.77
CA VAL A 260 -3.26 -6.83 -6.51
C VAL A 260 -3.34 -5.31 -6.33
N HIS A 261 -3.83 -4.60 -7.35
CA HIS A 261 -3.82 -3.12 -7.44
C HIS A 261 -5.20 -2.48 -7.27
N GLY A 262 -6.30 -3.25 -7.39
CA GLY A 262 -7.67 -2.75 -7.23
C GLY A 262 -8.30 -2.14 -8.47
N ILE A 263 -7.57 -2.04 -9.59
CA ILE A 263 -8.05 -1.48 -10.87
C ILE A 263 -8.97 -2.48 -11.56
N THR A 264 -10.10 -2.00 -12.06
CA THR A 264 -11.14 -2.77 -12.74
C THR A 264 -11.49 -2.15 -14.10
N GLY A 265 -12.28 -2.88 -14.90
CA GLY A 265 -12.80 -2.37 -16.18
C GLY A 265 -13.60 -1.07 -16.09
N LYS A 266 -14.14 -0.74 -14.91
CA LYS A 266 -14.85 0.53 -14.69
C LYS A 266 -13.88 1.71 -14.55
N ASP A 267 -12.73 1.49 -13.96
CA ASP A 267 -11.73 2.53 -13.71
C ASP A 267 -11.04 2.96 -15.01
N VAL A 268 -10.83 2.02 -15.93
CA VAL A 268 -10.22 2.28 -17.25
C VAL A 268 -11.25 2.69 -18.33
N ALA A 269 -12.54 2.80 -17.99
CA ALA A 269 -13.57 3.10 -18.97
C ALA A 269 -13.33 4.48 -19.63
N GLY A 270 -13.19 4.49 -20.96
CA GLY A 270 -12.88 5.71 -21.73
C GLY A 270 -11.43 6.16 -21.66
N SER A 271 -10.54 5.36 -21.05
CA SER A 271 -9.10 5.63 -21.00
C SER A 271 -8.43 5.44 -22.36
N PRO A 272 -7.27 6.08 -22.59
CA PRO A 272 -6.48 5.88 -23.80
C PRO A 272 -6.04 4.41 -23.95
N THR A 273 -5.87 3.99 -25.19
CA THR A 273 -5.32 2.67 -25.52
C THR A 273 -3.81 2.65 -25.36
N PHE A 274 -3.23 1.45 -25.19
CA PHE A 274 -1.78 1.29 -25.08
C PHE A 274 -0.98 1.97 -26.21
N PRO A 275 -1.36 1.87 -27.51
CA PRO A 275 -0.68 2.59 -28.59
C PRO A 275 -0.62 4.11 -28.41
N GLN A 276 -1.70 4.73 -27.90
CA GLN A 276 -1.74 6.17 -27.64
C GLN A 276 -0.78 6.57 -26.52
N VAL A 277 -0.77 5.79 -25.44
CA VAL A 277 0.10 6.04 -24.28
C VAL A 277 1.56 5.83 -24.63
N ILE A 278 1.90 4.72 -25.29
CA ILE A 278 3.30 4.39 -25.54
C ILE A 278 3.95 5.34 -26.56
N GLU A 279 3.20 5.82 -27.55
CA GLU A 279 3.73 6.78 -28.52
C GLU A 279 3.93 8.16 -27.89
N PHE A 280 3.01 8.56 -27.01
CA PHE A 280 3.19 9.75 -26.18
C PHE A 280 4.45 9.65 -25.31
N LEU A 281 4.64 8.54 -24.60
CA LEU A 281 5.83 8.33 -23.77
C LEU A 281 7.11 8.20 -24.59
N ARG A 282 7.06 7.64 -25.80
CA ARG A 282 8.22 7.53 -26.69
C ARG A 282 8.84 8.88 -26.97
N GLY A 283 8.02 9.90 -27.21
CA GLY A 283 8.46 11.28 -27.45
C GLY A 283 9.17 11.92 -26.25
N HIS A 284 8.81 11.54 -25.03
CA HIS A 284 9.35 12.16 -23.81
C HIS A 284 10.54 11.37 -23.22
N LEU A 285 10.49 10.05 -23.21
CA LEU A 285 11.49 9.20 -22.53
C LEU A 285 12.68 8.85 -23.44
N GLY A 286 12.57 9.05 -24.75
CA GLY A 286 13.49 8.49 -25.76
C GLY A 286 14.98 8.78 -25.59
N GLN A 287 15.34 9.90 -24.96
CA GLN A 287 16.74 10.34 -24.79
C GLN A 287 17.28 10.11 -23.37
N HIS A 288 16.46 9.56 -22.46
CA HIS A 288 16.77 9.47 -21.05
C HIS A 288 16.90 8.01 -20.59
N THR A 289 17.64 7.81 -19.52
CA THR A 289 17.63 6.52 -18.79
C THR A 289 16.26 6.33 -18.14
N VAL A 290 15.71 5.13 -18.27
CA VAL A 290 14.42 4.73 -17.69
C VAL A 290 14.64 3.60 -16.69
N TYR A 291 14.42 3.90 -15.42
CA TYR A 291 14.49 2.92 -14.34
C TYR A 291 13.18 2.15 -14.21
N GLN A 292 13.27 0.84 -14.05
CA GLN A 292 12.21 -0.03 -13.59
C GLN A 292 12.60 -0.65 -12.24
N HIS A 293 11.65 -1.24 -11.53
CA HIS A 293 11.93 -1.93 -10.27
C HIS A 293 11.67 -3.43 -10.43
N SER A 294 12.70 -4.15 -10.88
CA SER A 294 12.66 -5.48 -11.52
C SER A 294 12.45 -5.42 -13.04
N GLY A 295 12.65 -6.55 -13.72
CA GLY A 295 12.51 -6.63 -15.19
C GLY A 295 11.08 -6.78 -15.70
N PHE A 296 10.06 -6.58 -14.85
CA PHE A 296 8.66 -6.81 -15.22
C PHE A 296 8.15 -5.77 -16.21
N ASP A 297 8.38 -4.48 -15.94
CA ASP A 297 7.77 -3.36 -16.68
C ASP A 297 8.20 -3.34 -18.15
N ARG A 298 9.51 -3.48 -18.41
CA ARG A 298 10.03 -3.62 -19.77
C ARG A 298 9.44 -4.83 -20.49
N SER A 299 9.25 -5.95 -19.77
CA SER A 299 8.66 -7.17 -20.35
C SER A 299 7.19 -6.96 -20.71
N ALA A 300 6.42 -6.26 -19.86
CA ALA A 300 5.04 -5.91 -20.11
C ALA A 300 4.90 -4.94 -21.30
N VAL A 301 5.72 -3.88 -21.35
CA VAL A 301 5.75 -2.93 -22.48
C VAL A 301 6.07 -3.65 -23.80
N ASN A 302 7.04 -4.56 -23.79
CA ASN A 302 7.40 -5.35 -24.98
C ASN A 302 6.26 -6.29 -25.41
N ALA A 303 5.61 -6.95 -24.46
CA ALA A 303 4.47 -7.83 -24.73
C ALA A 303 3.28 -7.06 -25.31
N ALA A 304 2.98 -5.88 -24.75
CA ALA A 304 1.94 -5.00 -25.27
C ALA A 304 2.30 -4.47 -26.67
N CYS A 305 3.54 -4.06 -26.92
CA CYS A 305 3.96 -3.67 -28.28
C CYS A 305 3.77 -4.84 -29.27
N ALA A 306 4.13 -6.06 -28.87
CA ALA A 306 3.95 -7.24 -29.72
C ALA A 306 2.47 -7.54 -30.03
N SER A 307 1.55 -7.38 -29.06
CA SER A 307 0.12 -7.63 -29.28
C SER A 307 -0.51 -6.62 -30.24
N TYR A 308 0.00 -5.38 -30.29
CA TYR A 308 -0.42 -4.34 -31.21
C TYR A 308 0.41 -4.27 -32.52
N GLY A 309 1.39 -5.17 -32.72
CA GLY A 309 2.25 -5.15 -33.91
C GLY A 309 3.18 -3.93 -33.99
N MET A 310 3.49 -3.30 -32.85
CA MET A 310 4.32 -2.12 -32.74
C MET A 310 5.78 -2.47 -32.43
N VAL A 311 6.71 -1.62 -32.86
CA VAL A 311 8.12 -1.74 -32.48
C VAL A 311 8.29 -1.24 -31.04
N PRO A 312 8.85 -2.05 -30.11
CA PRO A 312 9.10 -1.60 -28.76
C PRO A 312 10.02 -0.37 -28.70
N PRO A 313 9.83 0.54 -27.73
CA PRO A 313 10.74 1.68 -27.57
C PRO A 313 12.14 1.24 -27.20
N SER A 314 13.14 1.85 -27.85
CA SER A 314 14.56 1.63 -27.59
C SER A 314 15.07 2.48 -26.42
N TRP A 315 14.35 2.48 -25.29
CA TRP A 315 14.77 3.21 -24.10
C TRP A 315 15.98 2.54 -23.43
N ASP A 316 16.83 3.35 -22.78
CA ASP A 316 17.92 2.86 -21.93
C ASP A 316 17.35 2.39 -20.59
N TRP A 317 16.89 1.13 -20.56
CA TRP A 317 16.30 0.52 -19.38
C TRP A 317 17.36 0.12 -18.35
N GLN A 318 17.17 0.56 -17.10
CA GLN A 318 18.00 0.19 -15.97
C GLN A 318 17.16 -0.41 -14.82
N ASP A 319 17.73 -1.32 -14.03
CA ASP A 319 17.03 -2.01 -12.94
C ASP A 319 17.47 -1.45 -11.58
N SER A 320 16.56 -0.71 -10.94
CA SER A 320 16.79 -0.11 -9.63
C SER A 320 16.99 -1.15 -8.52
N VAL A 321 16.58 -2.42 -8.71
CA VAL A 321 16.89 -3.51 -7.77
C VAL A 321 18.40 -3.78 -7.74
N GLN A 322 19.10 -3.71 -8.88
CA GLN A 322 20.56 -3.89 -8.90
C GLN A 322 21.30 -2.73 -8.26
N ILE A 323 20.74 -1.53 -8.31
CA ILE A 323 21.26 -0.36 -7.62
C ILE A 323 21.03 -0.52 -6.11
N ALA A 324 19.80 -0.86 -5.71
CA ALA A 324 19.46 -1.07 -4.31
C ALA A 324 20.29 -2.18 -3.64
N ARG A 325 20.60 -3.26 -4.38
CA ARG A 325 21.49 -4.34 -3.92
C ARG A 325 22.90 -3.87 -3.61
N ARG A 326 23.41 -2.89 -4.36
CA ARG A 326 24.74 -2.31 -4.18
C ARG A 326 24.77 -1.28 -3.06
N ALA A 327 23.74 -0.46 -2.95
CA ALA A 327 23.65 0.58 -1.94
C ALA A 327 23.29 0.05 -0.54
N TRP A 328 22.44 -0.98 -0.47
CA TRP A 328 22.00 -1.59 0.79
C TRP A 328 22.19 -3.12 0.78
N PRO A 329 23.43 -3.61 0.73
CA PRO A 329 23.70 -5.05 0.72
C PRO A 329 23.13 -5.78 1.96
N GLU A 330 22.98 -5.07 3.10
CA GLU A 330 22.40 -5.55 4.34
C GLU A 330 20.90 -5.90 4.26
N LEU A 331 20.20 -5.42 3.22
CA LEU A 331 18.81 -5.81 2.95
C LEU A 331 18.68 -7.19 2.30
N LYS A 332 19.80 -7.77 1.84
CA LYS A 332 19.85 -9.14 1.33
C LYS A 332 19.47 -10.10 2.47
N GLY A 333 18.28 -10.68 2.37
CA GLY A 333 17.73 -11.54 3.44
C GLY A 333 16.97 -10.81 4.55
N ASN A 334 16.68 -9.51 4.42
CA ASN A 334 15.91 -8.71 5.39
C ASN A 334 14.68 -8.04 4.75
N GLY A 335 13.88 -8.84 4.02
CA GLY A 335 12.78 -8.36 3.17
C GLY A 335 13.17 -8.20 1.69
N GLY A 336 14.46 -8.27 1.38
CA GLY A 336 14.98 -8.15 0.01
C GLY A 336 14.95 -6.71 -0.49
N HIS A 337 15.14 -6.55 -1.80
CA HIS A 337 15.23 -5.24 -2.44
C HIS A 337 13.99 -4.89 -3.26
N GLY A 338 12.84 -5.50 -2.95
CA GLY A 338 11.56 -5.09 -3.54
C GLY A 338 11.03 -3.80 -2.89
N LEU A 339 10.16 -3.08 -3.60
CA LEU A 339 9.64 -1.78 -3.16
C LEU A 339 9.02 -1.81 -1.76
N ALA A 340 8.26 -2.84 -1.39
CA ALA A 340 7.69 -2.94 -0.03
C ALA A 340 8.76 -3.02 1.08
N SER A 341 9.90 -3.66 0.82
CA SER A 341 11.02 -3.76 1.75
C SER A 341 11.81 -2.45 1.83
N LEU A 342 12.13 -1.88 0.66
CA LEU A 342 12.82 -0.59 0.56
C LEU A 342 11.98 0.55 1.13
N LYS A 343 10.66 0.54 0.94
CA LYS A 343 9.71 1.46 1.58
C LYS A 343 9.87 1.50 3.09
N LYS A 344 9.94 0.32 3.72
CA LYS A 344 10.11 0.20 5.17
C LYS A 344 11.50 0.63 5.62
N HIS A 345 12.54 0.24 4.88
CA HIS A 345 13.93 0.53 5.23
C HIS A 345 14.28 2.02 5.07
N LEU A 346 13.89 2.60 3.92
CA LEU A 346 14.14 3.99 3.57
C LEU A 346 13.08 4.95 4.13
N LYS A 347 12.09 4.42 4.87
CA LYS A 347 10.95 5.15 5.45
C LYS A 347 10.16 5.94 4.41
N LEU A 348 9.98 5.37 3.23
CA LEU A 348 9.17 5.96 2.17
C LEU A 348 7.68 5.80 2.54
N ASP A 349 6.86 6.80 2.20
CA ASP A 349 5.42 6.77 2.44
C ASP A 349 4.68 6.91 1.11
N PHE A 350 4.35 5.77 0.49
CA PHE A 350 3.66 5.68 -0.81
C PHE A 350 2.76 4.44 -0.86
N GLN A 351 1.69 4.39 -1.64
CA GLN A 351 0.86 3.17 -1.74
C GLN A 351 1.53 2.15 -2.68
N HIS A 352 1.62 0.89 -2.26
CA HIS A 352 2.15 -0.19 -3.12
C HIS A 352 1.00 -0.72 -3.98
N HIS A 353 1.23 -0.90 -5.28
CA HIS A 353 0.26 -1.25 -6.32
C HIS A 353 -0.55 -0.07 -6.89
N ASP A 354 0.08 1.11 -6.95
CA ASP A 354 -0.30 2.21 -7.85
C ASP A 354 0.95 2.53 -8.68
N ALA A 355 0.83 2.48 -10.01
CA ALA A 355 1.98 2.58 -10.90
C ALA A 355 2.72 3.92 -10.74
N GLY A 356 2.02 5.02 -10.42
CA GLY A 356 2.66 6.32 -10.20
C GLY A 356 3.50 6.33 -8.92
N GLU A 357 2.93 5.83 -7.83
CA GLU A 357 3.59 5.75 -6.53
C GLU A 357 4.74 4.74 -6.52
N ASP A 358 4.62 3.60 -7.21
CA ASP A 358 5.68 2.60 -7.36
C ASP A 358 6.83 3.13 -8.26
N ALA A 359 6.52 3.83 -9.35
CA ALA A 359 7.52 4.55 -10.16
C ALA A 359 8.28 5.61 -9.35
N ARG A 360 7.55 6.41 -8.54
CA ARG A 360 8.15 7.39 -7.63
C ARG A 360 9.08 6.71 -6.62
N ALA A 361 8.66 5.59 -6.06
CA ALA A 361 9.47 4.82 -5.12
C ALA A 361 10.76 4.28 -5.77
N ALA A 362 10.68 3.79 -7.00
CA ALA A 362 11.85 3.35 -7.75
C ALA A 362 12.84 4.49 -8.00
N ALA A 363 12.36 5.68 -8.37
CA ALA A 363 13.19 6.89 -8.49
C ALA A 363 13.84 7.28 -7.15
N GLU A 364 13.07 7.26 -6.07
CA GLU A 364 13.55 7.54 -4.70
C GLU A 364 14.62 6.56 -4.21
N VAL A 365 14.58 5.31 -4.66
CA VAL A 365 15.60 4.29 -4.40
C VAL A 365 16.90 4.63 -5.12
N VAL A 366 16.83 5.06 -6.38
CA VAL A 366 18.02 5.47 -7.16
C VAL A 366 18.70 6.68 -6.50
N LEU A 367 17.95 7.74 -6.18
CA LEU A 367 18.50 8.95 -5.57
C LEU A 367 19.17 8.70 -4.21
N ARG A 368 18.54 7.88 -3.36
CA ARG A 368 19.12 7.54 -2.05
C ARG A 368 20.38 6.67 -2.19
N ALA A 369 20.41 5.77 -3.17
CA ALA A 369 21.57 4.93 -3.42
C ALA A 369 22.79 5.76 -3.83
N GLU A 370 22.61 6.79 -4.67
CA GLU A 370 23.67 7.72 -5.05
C GLU A 370 24.24 8.47 -3.83
N THR A 371 23.39 8.89 -2.91
CA THR A 371 23.80 9.57 -1.68
C THR A 371 24.55 8.64 -0.74
N THR A 372 24.14 7.37 -0.63
CA THR A 372 24.85 6.34 0.15
C THR A 372 26.26 6.07 -0.42
N HIS A 373 26.40 6.06 -1.75
CA HIS A 373 27.70 5.91 -2.39
C HIS A 373 28.61 7.14 -2.22
N ALA A 374 28.06 8.36 -2.23
CA ALA A 374 28.82 9.57 -1.94
C ALA A 374 29.32 9.62 -0.48
N ALA A 375 28.48 9.27 0.49
CA ALA A 375 28.86 9.23 1.90
C ALA A 375 29.91 8.14 2.23
N ALA A 376 29.92 7.03 1.49
CA ALA A 376 30.94 6.00 1.63
C ALA A 376 32.30 6.42 1.04
N ALA A 377 32.31 7.37 0.10
CA ALA A 377 33.54 7.88 -0.52
C ALA A 377 34.22 9.02 0.27
N GLU A 378 33.53 9.65 1.24
CA GLU A 378 34.04 10.78 2.03
C GLU A 378 34.66 10.42 3.40
N LEU A 379 34.79 9.12 3.73
CA LEU A 379 35.50 8.70 4.95
C LEU A 379 37.02 8.72 4.73
N PRO A 380 37.82 9.46 5.54
CA PRO A 380 39.27 9.48 5.38
C PRO A 380 39.87 8.14 5.74
N SER A 381 40.76 7.66 4.87
CA SER A 381 41.58 6.47 5.01
C SER A 381 42.32 6.47 6.36
N ARG A 382 42.06 5.44 7.17
CA ARG A 382 42.99 5.04 8.23
C ARG A 382 43.77 3.85 7.72
N ASP A 383 45.04 4.13 7.39
CA ASP A 383 46.04 3.17 6.97
C ASP A 383 46.36 2.17 8.08
N GLU A 384 46.12 0.91 7.71
CA GLU A 384 46.85 -0.35 7.89
C GLU A 384 48.00 -0.50 8.90
N HIS A 385 47.98 -1.65 9.59
CA HIS A 385 48.97 -2.76 9.50
C HIS A 385 48.42 -3.92 10.34
N THR A 386 48.47 -5.23 10.03
CA THR A 386 48.99 -6.15 8.99
C THR A 386 48.37 -7.52 9.38
N ASP A 387 48.13 -8.56 8.57
CA ASP A 387 48.91 -9.19 7.50
C ASP A 387 48.00 -10.21 6.77
N GLY A 388 48.29 -10.49 5.48
CA GLY A 388 47.98 -11.79 4.85
C GLY A 388 47.13 -11.78 3.57
N ALA A 389 47.76 -11.49 2.43
CA ALA A 389 47.25 -11.71 1.06
C ALA A 389 47.20 -13.22 0.66
N PRO A 390 46.85 -13.61 -0.59
CA PRO A 390 45.71 -13.24 -1.45
C PRO A 390 45.03 -14.49 -2.09
N LEU A 391 43.72 -14.51 -2.36
CA LEU A 391 43.11 -15.45 -3.34
C LEU A 391 41.91 -14.78 -4.02
N ARG A 392 42.04 -14.33 -5.28
CA ARG A 392 41.71 -15.05 -6.53
C ARG A 392 40.33 -15.72 -6.47
N GLY A 393 39.43 -15.22 -7.33
CA GLY A 393 38.05 -15.67 -7.37
C GLY A 393 37.91 -17.14 -7.68
N GLU A 394 36.93 -17.77 -7.06
CA GLU A 394 36.36 -19.04 -7.51
C GLU A 394 34.95 -19.22 -6.93
N ARG A 395 34.11 -19.84 -7.74
CA ARG A 395 32.75 -20.26 -7.41
C ARG A 395 32.81 -21.29 -6.29
N PHE A 396 32.03 -21.13 -5.23
CA PHE A 396 31.75 -22.23 -4.30
C PHE A 396 30.33 -22.75 -4.53
N HIS A 397 30.24 -23.76 -5.40
CA HIS A 397 29.44 -24.93 -5.10
C HIS A 397 30.17 -25.70 -4.00
N THR A 398 29.49 -26.01 -2.90
CA THR A 398 29.86 -27.13 -2.03
C THR A 398 28.69 -28.11 -2.04
N GLU A 399 28.82 -29.15 -2.86
CA GLU A 399 28.11 -30.42 -2.64
C GLU A 399 28.69 -31.07 -1.38
N GLY A 400 27.83 -31.59 -0.50
CA GLY A 400 28.30 -32.43 0.60
C GLY A 400 27.53 -32.42 1.91
N ASP A 401 26.23 -32.13 1.94
CA ASP A 401 25.31 -32.77 2.89
C ASP A 401 23.87 -32.54 2.40
N GLY A 402 23.05 -33.58 2.41
CA GLY A 402 21.63 -33.43 2.10
C GLY A 402 20.92 -32.60 3.18
N PRO A 403 19.67 -32.18 2.94
CA PRO A 403 18.85 -31.58 3.99
C PRO A 403 18.84 -32.46 5.25
N ARG A 404 19.23 -31.89 6.40
CA ARG A 404 19.22 -32.58 7.70
C ARG A 404 17.80 -32.58 8.25
N LEU A 405 17.19 -33.74 8.43
CA LEU A 405 15.87 -33.83 9.06
C LEU A 405 15.92 -33.33 10.51
N ILE A 406 15.12 -32.32 10.84
CA ILE A 406 14.98 -31.76 12.19
C ILE A 406 13.85 -32.46 12.94
N GLY A 407 12.75 -32.74 12.24
CA GLY A 407 11.67 -33.57 12.78
C GLY A 407 10.41 -33.53 11.93
N GLU A 408 9.45 -34.36 12.35
CA GLU A 408 8.19 -34.54 11.63
C GLU A 408 7.01 -34.37 12.59
N THR A 409 5.87 -33.92 12.06
CA THR A 409 4.64 -33.77 12.83
C THR A 409 3.43 -34.18 12.00
N CYS A 410 2.54 -34.94 12.63
CA CYS A 410 1.26 -35.30 12.03
C CYS A 410 0.27 -34.15 12.23
N ILE A 411 -0.27 -33.62 11.13
CA ILE A 411 -1.19 -32.49 11.15
C ILE A 411 -2.55 -32.93 11.68
N THR A 412 -3.05 -32.23 12.72
CA THR A 412 -4.37 -32.46 13.30
C THR A 412 -5.41 -31.45 12.79
N GLN A 413 -6.70 -31.68 13.04
CA GLN A 413 -7.73 -30.69 12.74
C GLN A 413 -7.49 -29.34 13.46
N GLY A 414 -6.94 -29.37 14.68
CA GLY A 414 -6.59 -28.16 15.43
C GLY A 414 -5.47 -27.35 14.77
N ASN A 415 -4.49 -28.01 14.14
CA ASN A 415 -3.43 -27.35 13.37
C ASN A 415 -3.99 -26.55 12.21
N ILE A 416 -4.95 -27.13 11.47
CA ILE A 416 -5.63 -26.50 10.33
C ILE A 416 -6.46 -25.30 10.81
N THR A 417 -7.35 -25.52 11.78
CA THR A 417 -8.25 -24.47 12.30
C THR A 417 -7.47 -23.26 12.83
N HIS A 418 -6.38 -23.50 13.55
CA HIS A 418 -5.59 -22.44 14.18
C HIS A 418 -4.32 -22.08 13.40
N LYS A 419 -4.16 -22.57 12.17
CA LYS A 419 -3.12 -22.20 11.21
C LYS A 419 -1.71 -22.30 11.80
N HIS A 420 -1.35 -23.44 12.39
CA HIS A 420 0.01 -23.65 12.94
C HIS A 420 0.49 -25.07 12.76
N ILE A 421 1.80 -25.25 12.71
CA ILE A 421 2.49 -26.54 12.70
C ILE A 421 3.18 -26.71 14.06
N TYR A 422 2.80 -27.75 14.82
CA TYR A 422 3.42 -28.02 16.12
C TYR A 422 4.79 -28.66 15.95
N LEU A 423 5.78 -28.09 16.62
CA LEU A 423 7.17 -28.53 16.65
C LEU A 423 7.51 -29.21 17.99
N ARG A 424 6.48 -29.60 18.77
CA ARG A 424 6.62 -30.04 20.17
C ARG A 424 7.65 -31.15 20.39
N ALA A 425 7.74 -32.08 19.44
CA ALA A 425 8.60 -33.25 19.51
C ALA A 425 10.08 -32.95 19.16
N PHE A 426 10.37 -31.80 18.56
CA PHE A 426 11.71 -31.49 18.02
C PHE A 426 12.10 -30.02 18.11
N ILE A 427 11.42 -29.23 18.95
CA ILE A 427 11.73 -27.80 19.13
C ILE A 427 13.16 -27.58 19.65
N ASP A 428 13.67 -28.53 20.43
CA ASP A 428 15.00 -28.47 21.05
C ASP A 428 16.13 -28.79 20.04
N ALA A 429 15.79 -29.22 18.82
CA ALA A 429 16.74 -29.40 17.73
C ALA A 429 17.05 -28.08 16.99
N PHE A 430 16.31 -27.01 17.25
CA PHE A 430 16.60 -25.67 16.73
C PHE A 430 17.65 -24.96 17.60
N PRO A 431 18.44 -24.04 17.03
CA PRO A 431 19.37 -23.20 17.79
C PRO A 431 18.65 -22.44 18.93
N PRO A 432 19.20 -22.43 20.17
CA PRO A 432 18.55 -21.78 21.32
C PRO A 432 18.29 -20.29 21.13
N ASP A 433 19.13 -19.59 20.37
CA ASP A 433 18.99 -18.16 20.03
C ASP A 433 17.89 -17.87 19.01
N ALA A 434 17.31 -18.91 18.39
CA ALA A 434 16.11 -18.86 17.55
C ALA A 434 14.79 -19.11 18.31
N LEU A 435 14.87 -19.47 19.59
CA LEU A 435 13.71 -19.71 20.46
C LEU A 435 13.35 -18.45 21.26
N GLY A 436 12.18 -17.87 20.99
CA GLY A 436 11.64 -16.70 21.69
C GLY A 436 10.59 -17.07 22.74
N GLY A 437 10.12 -16.07 23.50
CA GLY A 437 9.04 -16.21 24.48
C GLY A 437 7.64 -16.30 23.86
N SER A 438 6.61 -16.41 24.70
CA SER A 438 5.22 -16.70 24.29
C SER A 438 4.45 -15.56 23.59
N ASN A 439 5.08 -14.39 23.44
CA ASN A 439 4.47 -13.18 22.87
C ASN A 439 5.45 -12.39 21.97
N LYS A 440 4.91 -11.46 21.15
CA LYS A 440 5.68 -10.67 20.17
C LYS A 440 6.65 -9.66 20.78
N ALA A 441 6.58 -9.40 22.08
CA ALA A 441 7.55 -8.54 22.77
C ALA A 441 8.81 -9.33 23.19
N SER A 442 8.76 -10.66 23.16
CA SER A 442 9.86 -11.56 23.50
C SER A 442 10.30 -12.36 22.27
N VAL A 443 10.65 -11.67 21.19
CA VAL A 443 11.18 -12.30 19.97
C VAL A 443 12.55 -12.90 20.25
N ALA A 444 12.87 -14.03 19.63
CA ALA A 444 14.21 -14.62 19.72
C ALA A 444 15.31 -13.66 19.22
N GLN A 445 16.54 -13.87 19.68
CA GLN A 445 17.70 -13.05 19.27
C GLN A 445 17.99 -13.18 17.78
N ARG A 446 17.71 -14.36 17.21
CA ARG A 446 17.93 -14.69 15.81
C ARG A 446 16.66 -15.24 15.18
N LYS A 447 16.44 -14.91 13.91
CA LYS A 447 15.33 -15.46 13.12
C LYS A 447 15.83 -16.58 12.21
N VAL A 448 14.91 -17.47 11.87
CA VAL A 448 15.07 -18.54 10.91
C VAL A 448 14.33 -18.21 9.62
N THR A 449 14.86 -18.70 8.51
CA THR A 449 14.16 -18.69 7.22
C THR A 449 13.43 -20.00 7.05
N VAL A 450 12.16 -19.94 6.67
CA VAL A 450 11.31 -21.10 6.40
C VAL A 450 10.90 -21.07 4.93
N ASP A 451 11.50 -21.96 4.15
CA ASP A 451 11.05 -22.28 2.80
C ASP A 451 9.92 -23.30 2.88
N TRP A 452 8.73 -22.91 2.43
CA TRP A 452 7.52 -23.73 2.46
C TRP A 452 6.99 -24.04 1.05
N GLY A 453 7.77 -23.73 0.00
CA GLY A 453 7.39 -23.91 -1.40
C GLY A 453 6.49 -22.80 -1.98
N GLY A 454 6.24 -21.73 -1.23
CA GLY A 454 5.52 -20.55 -1.73
C GLY A 454 6.41 -19.59 -2.54
N PRO A 455 5.85 -18.48 -3.05
CA PRO A 455 6.58 -17.55 -3.93
C PRO A 455 7.78 -16.89 -3.25
N MET A 456 7.76 -16.75 -1.91
CA MET A 456 8.88 -16.26 -1.10
C MET A 456 8.98 -17.04 0.22
N PRO A 457 10.19 -17.38 0.69
CA PRO A 457 10.41 -17.90 2.05
C PRO A 457 9.96 -16.90 3.12
N VAL A 458 9.55 -17.40 4.29
CA VAL A 458 9.19 -16.56 5.44
C VAL A 458 10.32 -16.49 6.44
N ILE A 459 10.55 -15.30 7.01
CA ILE A 459 11.54 -15.10 8.07
C ILE A 459 10.82 -14.90 9.40
N THR A 460 11.02 -15.84 10.33
CA THR A 460 10.32 -15.90 11.63
C THR A 460 11.25 -16.37 12.74
N ASP A 461 10.91 -16.15 14.00
CA ASP A 461 11.45 -16.92 15.12
C ASP A 461 10.49 -18.04 15.54
N LEU A 462 10.90 -18.86 16.51
CA LEU A 462 10.06 -19.92 17.09
C LEU A 462 9.50 -19.47 18.44
N ASP A 463 8.22 -19.73 18.71
CA ASP A 463 7.65 -19.57 20.05
C ASP A 463 8.05 -20.78 20.90
N GLY A 464 9.03 -20.62 21.79
CA GLY A 464 9.55 -21.71 22.62
C GLY A 464 8.55 -22.25 23.63
N SER A 465 7.54 -21.46 24.03
CA SER A 465 6.49 -21.91 24.95
C SER A 465 5.40 -22.71 24.23
N LYS A 466 4.91 -22.20 23.10
CA LYS A 466 3.83 -22.84 22.32
C LYS A 466 4.34 -23.85 21.29
N LYS A 467 5.66 -23.88 21.08
CA LYS A 467 6.42 -24.81 20.23
C LYS A 467 5.91 -24.83 18.79
N PHE A 468 5.92 -23.67 18.14
CA PHE A 468 5.58 -23.49 16.72
C PHE A 468 6.33 -22.29 16.10
N PHE A 469 6.29 -22.15 14.77
CA PHE A 469 6.75 -20.94 14.06
C PHE A 469 5.89 -19.72 14.40
N ARG A 470 6.49 -18.64 14.91
CA ARG A 470 5.73 -17.48 15.41
C ARG A 470 4.93 -16.78 14.32
N ASP A 471 5.56 -16.51 13.17
CA ASP A 471 4.86 -16.10 11.97
C ASP A 471 4.17 -17.31 11.36
N ARG A 472 2.86 -17.19 11.19
CA ARG A 472 1.95 -18.23 10.73
C ARG A 472 1.22 -17.84 9.44
N GLY A 473 1.54 -16.66 8.86
CA GLY A 473 0.86 -16.15 7.68
C GLY A 473 0.96 -17.07 6.47
N TRP A 474 2.04 -17.84 6.39
CA TRP A 474 2.30 -18.83 5.34
C TRP A 474 1.67 -20.21 5.57
N VAL A 475 1.27 -20.54 6.80
CA VAL A 475 0.83 -21.90 7.14
C VAL A 475 -0.48 -22.26 6.45
N ARG A 476 -1.41 -21.31 6.33
CA ARG A 476 -2.67 -21.52 5.60
C ARG A 476 -2.42 -21.71 4.08
N PRO A 477 -1.70 -20.78 3.39
CA PRO A 477 -1.31 -21.00 2.00
C PRO A 477 -0.57 -22.33 1.77
N PHE A 478 0.33 -22.71 2.69
CA PHE A 478 1.03 -24.00 2.62
C PHE A 478 0.07 -25.20 2.67
N PHE A 479 -0.90 -25.18 3.60
CA PHE A 479 -1.91 -26.24 3.70
C PHE A 479 -2.82 -26.30 2.47
N GLU A 480 -3.25 -25.15 1.94
CA GLU A 480 -4.09 -25.06 0.75
C GLU A 480 -3.32 -25.54 -0.51
N MET A 481 -2.07 -25.11 -0.69
CA MET A 481 -1.23 -25.48 -1.82
C MET A 481 -0.91 -26.98 -1.87
N ASN A 482 -0.75 -27.62 -0.71
CA ASN A 482 -0.41 -29.04 -0.60
C ASN A 482 -1.62 -29.94 -0.29
N ASN A 483 -2.85 -29.40 -0.34
CA ASN A 483 -4.08 -30.13 0.00
C ASN A 483 -4.01 -30.89 1.35
N VAL A 484 -3.46 -30.24 2.37
CA VAL A 484 -3.19 -30.88 3.68
C VAL A 484 -4.49 -31.17 4.43
N SER A 485 -4.71 -32.43 4.77
CA SER A 485 -5.81 -32.90 5.63
C SER A 485 -5.28 -33.44 6.96
N PRO A 486 -6.14 -33.62 7.99
CA PRO A 486 -5.73 -34.31 9.21
C PRO A 486 -5.13 -35.69 8.88
N GLY A 487 -4.01 -36.03 9.52
CA GLY A 487 -3.25 -37.26 9.26
C GLY A 487 -2.09 -37.12 8.27
N VAL A 488 -1.95 -35.99 7.57
CA VAL A 488 -0.77 -35.73 6.73
C VAL A 488 0.45 -35.45 7.61
N VAL A 489 1.59 -36.04 7.28
CA VAL A 489 2.86 -35.79 7.96
C VAL A 489 3.60 -34.66 7.26
N VAL A 490 4.01 -33.66 8.04
CA VAL A 490 4.86 -32.55 7.59
C VAL A 490 6.24 -32.70 8.20
N ALA A 491 7.26 -32.68 7.34
CA ALA A 491 8.67 -32.73 7.71
C ALA A 491 9.27 -31.32 7.71
N VAL A 492 10.17 -31.07 8.67
CA VAL A 492 11.01 -29.87 8.73
C VAL A 492 12.47 -30.28 8.61
N GLU A 493 13.15 -29.75 7.61
CA GLU A 493 14.52 -30.11 7.25
C GLU A 493 15.41 -28.87 7.26
N GLU A 494 16.59 -28.94 7.85
CA GLU A 494 17.59 -27.88 7.82
C GLU A 494 18.43 -28.01 6.53
N VAL A 495 18.32 -27.01 5.66
CA VAL A 495 19.03 -26.96 4.37
C VAL A 495 20.30 -26.09 4.43
N ALA A 496 20.37 -25.20 5.41
CA ALA A 496 21.54 -24.43 5.79
C ALA A 496 21.35 -23.90 7.22
N PRO A 497 22.39 -23.43 7.93
CA PRO A 497 22.24 -22.91 9.28
C PRO A 497 21.16 -21.83 9.36
N TYR A 498 20.13 -22.02 10.20
CA TYR A 498 18.95 -21.14 10.33
C TYR A 498 18.03 -21.09 9.10
N HIS A 499 18.18 -21.98 8.13
CA HIS A 499 17.31 -22.13 6.97
C HIS A 499 16.67 -23.51 6.98
N TYR A 500 15.34 -23.52 7.09
CA TYR A 500 14.55 -24.73 7.17
C TYR A 500 13.61 -24.82 5.98
N GLN A 501 13.45 -26.01 5.47
CA GLN A 501 12.47 -26.35 4.46
C GLN A 501 11.33 -27.16 5.09
N VAL A 502 10.09 -26.85 4.73
CA VAL A 502 8.87 -27.48 5.24
C VAL A 502 8.14 -28.14 4.08
N ARG A 503 7.96 -29.46 4.15
CA ARG A 503 7.36 -30.26 3.08
C ARG A 503 6.35 -31.27 3.64
N CYS A 504 5.36 -31.64 2.83
CA CYS A 504 4.53 -32.80 3.13
C CYS A 504 5.28 -34.07 2.71
N ARG A 505 5.30 -35.11 3.54
CA ARG A 505 5.80 -36.43 3.14
C ARG A 505 4.82 -37.07 2.15
N ALA A 506 5.34 -37.67 1.08
CA ALA A 506 4.54 -38.47 0.18
C ALA A 506 3.99 -39.69 0.93
N ARG A 507 2.76 -40.12 0.62
CA ARG A 507 2.05 -41.21 1.31
C ARG A 507 2.72 -42.61 1.23
N ASN A 508 3.91 -42.74 0.62
CA ASN A 508 4.59 -44.01 0.32
C ASN A 508 6.08 -44.04 0.71
N GLU A 509 6.48 -43.41 1.81
CA GLU A 509 7.78 -43.72 2.43
C GLU A 509 7.54 -44.23 3.84
N VAL A 510 7.22 -45.53 3.92
CA VAL A 510 7.40 -46.32 5.13
C VAL A 510 8.86 -46.77 5.11
N PHE A 511 9.62 -46.41 6.15
CA PHE A 511 10.83 -47.14 6.53
C PHE A 511 10.46 -48.16 7.61
#